data_AF-A0A6J8BM29-F1
#
_entry.id   AF-A0A6J8BM29-F1
#
_cell.length_a   1.000
_cell.length_b   1.000
_cell.length_c   1.000
_cell.angle_alpha   90.00
_cell.angle_beta   90.00
_cell.angle_gamma   90.00
#
_symmetry.space_group_name_H-M   'P 1'
#
loop_
_entity.id
_entity.type
_entity.pdbx_description
1 polymer ?
#
loop_
_entity_poly.entity_id
_entity_poly.type
_entity_poly.pdbx_seq_one_letter_code
_entity_poly.pdbx_strand_id
1 'polypeptide(L)'
;MKCKILPPKGLYHPVLPYKQLTSDNTHKLLFGLCRTCMNKISFKCKHIDDPTLNKHDKIHEIKRCKECKNIKNEKCIHSDEERVIVGTWSTIEIDKAIEKGYELQKIYELEHFEKTSTDIFKLYVDTFMKYKQEASGCKCDPKYCKNDCKNDKECKTKIQYIIDNTAYDLDIDKVKYNSGLRFIAKICLNNLWGHFGMRDNFTQKNIVLLLEHITKIVFNEKYKDISTMILDENIVLTEYKEKEEYSKPNPSVNVYIALFTTAHARLKLYELLDILQERVLYMDTDSCIYNDDGSEACKK
;
A
#
# COMPACT_ATOMS: atom_id res chain seq x y z
N MET A 1 13.44 3.47 11.18
CA MET A 1 14.76 4.12 11.17
C MET A 1 14.74 5.30 10.21
N LYS A 2 15.25 6.46 10.61
CA LYS A 2 15.46 7.62 9.74
C LYS A 2 16.94 7.71 9.40
N CYS A 3 17.28 7.71 8.12
CA CYS A 3 18.68 7.66 7.69
C CYS A 3 18.93 8.38 6.36
N LYS A 4 20.20 8.68 6.10
CA LYS A 4 20.77 9.09 4.83
C LYS A 4 21.40 7.87 4.18
N ILE A 5 20.97 7.54 2.98
CA ILE A 5 21.39 6.33 2.26
C ILE A 5 21.59 6.63 0.78
N LEU A 6 22.70 6.14 0.22
CA LEU A 6 23.08 6.33 -1.18
C LEU A 6 22.66 5.10 -1.99
N PRO A 7 21.76 5.26 -2.98
CA PRO A 7 21.41 4.15 -3.87
C PRO A 7 22.57 3.74 -4.79
N PRO A 8 22.67 2.46 -5.19
CA PRO A 8 23.60 2.01 -6.22
C PRO A 8 23.24 2.60 -7.58
N LYS A 9 24.18 2.55 -8.54
CA LYS A 9 23.89 2.85 -9.95
C LYS A 9 23.43 1.59 -10.68
N GLY A 10 22.48 1.72 -11.61
CA GLY A 10 22.09 0.63 -12.50
C GLY A 10 21.21 -0.47 -11.89
N LEU A 11 20.69 -0.29 -10.68
CA LEU A 11 19.70 -1.22 -10.11
C LEU A 11 18.36 -1.06 -10.83
N TYR A 12 17.86 -2.14 -11.44
CA TYR A 12 16.66 -2.06 -12.27
C TYR A 12 15.41 -1.76 -11.44
N HIS A 13 15.22 -2.47 -10.32
CA HIS A 13 14.12 -2.24 -9.38
C HIS A 13 14.65 -1.61 -8.08
N PRO A 14 14.40 -0.31 -7.84
CA PRO A 14 14.78 0.34 -6.58
C PRO A 14 14.02 -0.25 -5.40
N VAL A 15 14.71 -0.49 -4.28
CA VAL A 15 14.14 -1.09 -3.08
C VAL A 15 13.36 -0.07 -2.26
N LEU A 16 13.98 1.09 -2.01
CA LEU A 16 13.44 2.06 -1.06
C LEU A 16 12.51 3.06 -1.75
N PRO A 17 11.30 3.28 -1.20
CA PRO A 17 10.43 4.32 -1.68
C PRO A 17 10.91 5.70 -1.23
N TYR A 18 10.69 6.70 -2.08
CA TYR A 18 10.93 8.11 -1.82
C TYR A 18 9.61 8.88 -1.92
N LYS A 19 9.31 9.65 -0.87
CA LYS A 19 8.08 10.44 -0.79
C LYS A 19 8.36 11.84 -1.33
N GLN A 20 7.91 12.11 -2.56
CA GLN A 20 8.05 13.41 -3.20
C GLN A 20 6.83 14.28 -2.89
N LEU A 21 7.07 15.55 -2.52
CA LEU A 21 6.01 16.57 -2.45
C LEU A 21 5.73 17.10 -3.85
N THR A 22 4.47 17.09 -4.27
CA THR A 22 4.03 17.55 -5.59
C THR A 22 3.54 18.99 -5.52
N SER A 23 3.41 19.64 -6.69
CA SER A 23 3.01 21.04 -6.80
C SER A 23 1.61 21.35 -6.26
N ASP A 24 0.77 20.34 -6.05
CA ASP A 24 -0.57 20.45 -5.44
C ASP A 24 -0.55 20.15 -3.92
N ASN A 25 0.64 20.21 -3.29
CA ASN A 25 0.85 19.95 -1.87
C ASN A 25 0.40 18.53 -1.43
N THR A 26 0.31 17.61 -2.39
CA THR A 26 0.11 16.18 -2.11
C THR A 26 1.45 15.46 -2.12
N HIS A 27 1.49 14.24 -1.59
CA HIS A 27 2.70 13.43 -1.64
C HIS A 27 2.48 12.26 -2.58
N LYS A 28 3.50 11.97 -3.40
CA LYS A 28 3.55 10.79 -4.24
C LYS A 28 4.74 9.92 -3.85
N LEU A 29 4.53 8.61 -3.90
CA LEU A 29 5.58 7.64 -3.65
C LEU A 29 6.24 7.30 -4.99
N LEU A 30 7.57 7.43 -5.03
CA LEU A 30 8.39 7.08 -6.18
C LEU A 30 9.43 6.05 -5.76
N PHE A 31 9.81 5.19 -6.70
CA PHE A 31 10.92 4.27 -6.54
C PHE A 31 11.98 4.67 -7.56
N GLY A 32 13.12 5.17 -7.09
CA GLY A 32 14.18 5.70 -7.93
C GLY A 32 15.52 5.74 -7.20
N LEU A 33 16.60 5.83 -7.97
CA LEU A 33 17.98 5.77 -7.46
C LEU A 33 18.65 7.14 -7.32
N CYS A 34 17.92 8.23 -7.61
CA CYS A 34 18.43 9.59 -7.53
C CYS A 34 17.35 10.52 -7.00
N ARG A 35 17.60 11.12 -5.83
CA ARG A 35 16.74 12.15 -5.23
C ARG A 35 16.46 13.30 -6.20
N THR A 36 17.48 13.83 -6.86
CA THR A 36 17.33 14.95 -7.80
C THR A 36 16.47 14.57 -9.01
N CYS A 37 16.65 13.39 -9.60
CA CYS A 37 15.78 12.91 -10.69
C CYS A 37 14.34 12.76 -10.23
N MET A 38 14.11 12.12 -9.07
CA MET A 38 12.77 11.94 -8.53
C MET A 38 12.08 13.28 -8.27
N ASN A 39 12.79 14.27 -7.72
CA ASN A 39 12.26 15.61 -7.48
C ASN A 39 11.93 16.38 -8.78
N LYS A 40 12.58 16.08 -9.90
CA LYS A 40 12.29 16.68 -11.22
C LYS A 40 11.03 16.10 -11.87
N ILE A 41 10.56 14.92 -11.46
CA ILE A 41 9.38 14.30 -12.06
C ILE A 41 8.13 15.11 -11.69
N SER A 42 7.43 15.61 -12.71
CA SER A 42 6.10 16.19 -12.59
C SER A 42 5.04 15.14 -12.92
N PHE A 43 3.99 15.06 -12.09
CA PHE A 43 2.82 14.20 -12.34
C PHE A 43 1.76 14.88 -13.22
N LYS A 44 1.91 16.18 -13.48
CA LYS A 44 1.06 16.93 -14.41
C LYS A 44 1.90 17.27 -15.63
N CYS A 45 1.51 16.72 -16.80
CA CYS A 45 2.11 17.10 -18.06
C CYS A 45 1.69 18.53 -18.41
N LYS A 46 2.66 19.39 -18.74
CA LYS A 46 2.42 20.76 -19.24
C LYS A 46 2.75 20.91 -20.73
N HIS A 47 3.22 19.85 -21.37
CA HIS A 47 3.68 19.87 -22.77
C HIS A 47 2.55 19.66 -23.78
N ILE A 48 1.35 19.33 -23.32
CA ILE A 48 0.18 19.11 -24.17
C ILE A 48 -0.89 20.11 -23.77
N ASP A 49 -1.04 21.13 -24.61
CA ASP A 49 -2.11 22.10 -24.49
C ASP A 49 -2.76 22.38 -25.84
N ASP A 50 -3.37 21.33 -26.40
CA ASP A 50 -4.20 21.46 -27.58
C ASP A 50 -5.66 21.75 -27.15
N PRO A 51 -6.21 22.94 -27.49
CA PRO A 51 -7.59 23.29 -27.17
C PRO A 51 -8.62 22.58 -28.06
N THR A 52 -8.20 21.91 -29.13
CA THR A 52 -9.08 21.16 -30.03
C THR A 52 -9.36 19.74 -29.55
N LEU A 53 -8.54 19.20 -28.65
CA LEU A 53 -8.75 17.87 -28.06
C LEU A 53 -9.87 17.90 -27.02
N ASN A 54 -10.79 16.94 -27.14
CA ASN A 54 -11.73 16.69 -26.06
C ASN A 54 -11.02 16.18 -24.80
N LYS A 55 -11.73 16.21 -23.66
CA LYS A 55 -11.16 15.86 -22.35
C LYS A 55 -10.59 14.43 -22.30
N HIS A 56 -11.21 13.47 -22.97
CA HIS A 56 -10.77 12.07 -22.96
C HIS A 56 -9.47 11.90 -23.75
N ASP A 57 -9.40 12.48 -24.95
CA ASP A 57 -8.24 12.36 -25.83
C ASP A 57 -7.05 13.14 -25.27
N LYS A 58 -7.29 14.30 -24.66
CA LYS A 58 -6.27 15.07 -23.93
C LYS A 58 -5.62 14.23 -22.81
N ILE A 59 -6.38 13.39 -22.09
CA ILE A 59 -5.84 12.49 -21.07
C ILE A 59 -4.94 11.41 -21.67
N HIS A 60 -5.33 10.81 -22.80
CA HIS A 60 -4.53 9.79 -23.48
C HIS A 60 -3.23 10.35 -24.03
N GLU A 61 -3.29 11.52 -24.68
CA GLU A 61 -2.13 12.23 -25.17
C GLU A 61 -1.18 12.60 -24.03
N ILE A 62 -1.70 13.14 -22.91
CA ILE A 62 -0.89 13.45 -21.72
C ILE A 62 -0.13 12.24 -21.21
N LYS A 63 -0.76 11.06 -21.19
CA LYS A 63 -0.12 9.80 -20.77
C LYS A 63 0.98 9.34 -21.75
N ARG A 64 0.87 9.70 -23.03
CA ARG A 64 1.82 9.35 -24.10
C ARG A 64 2.82 10.45 -24.44
N CYS A 65 2.83 11.55 -23.66
CA CYS A 65 3.75 12.67 -23.87
C CYS A 65 5.21 12.21 -23.97
N LYS A 66 5.82 12.40 -25.15
CA LYS A 66 7.19 11.98 -25.43
C LYS A 66 8.22 12.70 -24.55
N GLU A 67 8.03 13.99 -24.30
CA GLU A 67 8.92 14.77 -23.43
C GLU A 67 8.90 14.26 -21.99
N CYS A 68 7.71 14.02 -21.42
CA CYS A 68 7.60 13.41 -20.08
C CYS A 68 8.22 12.01 -20.04
N LYS A 69 8.08 11.21 -21.11
CA LYS A 69 8.71 9.90 -21.22
C LYS A 69 10.24 10.02 -21.25
N ASN A 70 10.79 10.98 -21.97
CA ASN A 70 12.24 11.20 -22.06
C ASN A 70 12.80 11.66 -20.72
N ILE A 71 12.16 12.62 -20.04
CA ILE A 71 12.57 13.10 -18.71
C ILE A 71 12.63 11.94 -17.70
N LYS A 72 11.69 11.00 -17.76
CA LYS A 72 11.65 9.84 -16.86
C LYS A 72 12.72 8.78 -17.16
N ASN A 73 13.14 8.66 -18.42
CA ASN A 73 14.08 7.63 -18.88
C ASN A 73 15.48 8.19 -19.19
N GLU A 74 15.72 9.47 -18.92
CA GLU A 74 17.00 10.12 -19.16
C GLU A 74 18.08 9.50 -18.26
N LYS A 75 19.27 9.28 -18.83
CA LYS A 75 20.40 8.76 -18.07
C LYS A 75 20.80 9.78 -17.00
N CYS A 76 20.75 9.37 -15.74
CA CYS A 76 21.17 10.20 -14.62
C CYS A 76 22.69 10.46 -14.67
N ILE A 77 23.09 11.72 -14.61
CA ILE A 77 24.49 12.20 -14.54
C ILE A 77 24.84 12.87 -13.21
N HIS A 78 23.92 12.82 -12.23
CA HIS A 78 24.07 13.46 -10.94
C HIS A 78 25.16 12.82 -10.09
N SER A 79 25.80 13.63 -9.23
CA SER A 79 26.78 13.17 -8.25
C SER A 79 26.12 12.34 -7.14
N ASP A 80 26.93 11.67 -6.33
CA ASP A 80 26.40 10.86 -5.23
C ASP A 80 25.73 11.72 -4.15
N GLU A 81 26.23 12.94 -3.90
CA GLU A 81 25.61 13.93 -3.01
C GLU A 81 24.23 14.40 -3.50
N GLU A 82 24.04 14.47 -4.82
CA GLU A 82 22.77 14.81 -5.43
C GLU A 82 21.79 13.63 -5.40
N ARG A 83 22.30 12.41 -5.58
CA ARG A 83 21.51 11.16 -5.64
C ARG A 83 21.02 10.70 -4.28
N VAL A 84 21.78 10.95 -3.22
CA VAL A 84 21.51 10.46 -1.87
C VAL A 84 20.10 10.81 -1.40
N ILE A 85 19.43 9.86 -0.78
CA ILE A 85 18.08 10.03 -0.23
C ILE A 85 18.12 10.06 1.29
N VAL A 86 17.24 10.87 1.87
CA VAL A 86 16.96 10.88 3.30
C VAL A 86 15.50 10.52 3.48
N GLY A 87 15.22 9.57 4.36
CA GLY A 87 13.87 9.09 4.59
C GLY A 87 13.79 8.22 5.83
N THR A 88 12.58 7.70 6.06
CA THR A 88 12.26 6.85 7.20
C THR A 88 11.70 5.55 6.68
N TRP A 89 12.39 4.45 6.98
CA TRP A 89 12.04 3.10 6.50
C TRP A 89 12.10 2.08 7.63
N SER A 90 11.47 0.93 7.40
CA SER A 90 11.65 -0.25 8.25
C SER A 90 13.08 -0.78 8.12
N THR A 91 13.60 -1.43 9.17
CA THR A 91 14.96 -2.01 9.12
C THR A 91 15.07 -3.12 8.08
N ILE A 92 14.03 -3.94 7.93
CA ILE A 92 14.00 -5.02 6.91
C ILE A 92 14.12 -4.51 5.47
N GLU A 93 13.56 -3.34 5.17
CA GLU A 93 13.73 -2.72 3.84
C GLU A 93 15.14 -2.15 3.66
N ILE A 94 15.75 -1.66 4.74
CA ILE A 94 17.13 -1.17 4.72
C ILE A 94 18.10 -2.33 4.54
N ASP A 95 17.89 -3.45 5.24
CA ASP A 95 18.71 -4.66 5.08
C ASP A 95 18.65 -5.14 3.63
N LYS A 96 17.46 -5.18 3.03
CA LYS A 96 17.31 -5.50 1.60
C LYS A 96 17.97 -4.47 0.69
N ALA A 97 17.90 -3.19 1.03
CA ALA A 97 18.57 -2.15 0.25
C ALA A 97 20.10 -2.33 0.29
N ILE A 98 20.67 -2.61 1.46
CA ILE A 98 22.11 -2.86 1.62
C ILE A 98 22.53 -4.12 0.84
N GLU A 99 21.74 -5.19 0.89
CA GLU A 99 21.93 -6.40 0.05
C GLU A 99 22.00 -6.05 -1.44
N LYS A 100 21.20 -5.07 -1.89
CA LYS A 100 21.18 -4.57 -3.28
C LYS A 100 22.21 -3.49 -3.58
N GLY A 101 23.15 -3.24 -2.67
CA GLY A 101 24.28 -2.33 -2.88
C GLY A 101 24.01 -0.87 -2.51
N TYR A 102 22.96 -0.59 -1.72
CA TYR A 102 22.80 0.73 -1.13
C TYR A 102 23.83 0.94 -0.02
N GLU A 103 24.37 2.16 0.09
CA GLU A 103 25.35 2.52 1.11
C GLU A 103 24.70 3.40 2.19
N LEU A 104 24.60 2.87 3.41
CA LEU A 104 24.08 3.61 4.55
C LEU A 104 25.12 4.61 5.05
N GLN A 105 24.88 5.92 4.84
CA GLN A 105 25.84 6.96 5.18
C GLN A 105 25.67 7.51 6.61
N LYS A 106 24.43 7.67 7.07
CA LYS A 106 24.14 8.24 8.39
C LYS A 106 22.80 7.79 8.92
N ILE A 107 22.74 7.40 10.19
CA ILE A 107 21.49 7.18 10.92
C ILE A 107 21.19 8.44 11.74
N TYR A 108 19.97 8.94 11.64
CA TYR A 108 19.49 10.09 12.41
C TYR A 108 18.69 9.66 13.62
N GLU A 109 17.77 8.70 13.42
CA GLU A 109 16.85 8.22 14.46
C GLU A 109 16.62 6.71 14.27
N LEU A 110 16.58 5.96 15.38
CA LEU A 110 16.32 4.53 15.39
C LEU A 110 15.36 4.21 16.53
N GLU A 111 14.21 3.64 16.18
CA GLU A 111 13.27 3.07 17.12
C GLU A 111 13.56 1.57 17.23
N HIS A 112 13.81 1.09 18.45
CA HIS A 112 14.16 -0.30 18.72
C HIS A 112 13.12 -0.97 19.63
N PHE A 113 12.77 -2.21 19.28
CA PHE A 113 11.87 -3.06 20.07
C PHE A 113 12.68 -4.23 20.63
N GLU A 114 12.80 -4.31 21.95
CA GLU A 114 13.56 -5.38 22.62
C GLU A 114 12.99 -6.78 22.36
N LYS A 115 11.68 -6.86 22.14
CA LYS A 115 10.95 -8.11 21.93
C LYS A 115 10.23 -8.08 20.59
N THR A 116 10.32 -9.19 19.88
CA THR A 116 9.58 -9.45 18.64
C THR A 116 8.85 -10.78 18.77
N SER A 117 7.80 -10.98 17.99
CA SER A 117 7.05 -12.23 17.95
C SER A 117 6.47 -12.46 16.57
N THR A 118 6.45 -13.72 16.15
CA THR A 118 5.79 -14.20 14.93
C THR A 118 4.40 -14.78 15.20
N ASP A 119 3.95 -14.79 16.46
CA ASP A 119 2.80 -15.60 16.89
C ASP A 119 1.55 -14.78 17.21
N ILE A 120 1.69 -13.49 17.50
CA ILE A 120 0.60 -12.61 18.00
C ILE A 120 -0.65 -12.66 17.10
N PHE A 121 -0.46 -12.75 15.78
CA PHE A 121 -1.56 -12.79 14.81
C PHE A 121 -1.77 -14.15 14.16
N LYS A 122 -0.94 -15.15 14.50
CA LYS A 122 -0.93 -16.46 13.83
C LYS A 122 -2.31 -17.12 13.89
N LEU A 123 -2.86 -17.27 15.10
CA LEU A 123 -4.18 -17.87 15.29
C LEU A 123 -5.30 -17.11 14.56
N TYR A 124 -5.25 -15.77 14.56
CA TYR A 124 -6.22 -14.94 13.84
C TYR A 124 -6.15 -15.19 12.34
N VAL A 125 -4.95 -15.09 11.77
CA VAL A 125 -4.71 -15.29 10.33
C VAL A 125 -5.09 -16.71 9.92
N ASP A 126 -4.68 -17.71 10.69
CA ASP A 126 -4.98 -19.13 10.46
C ASP A 126 -6.49 -19.37 10.44
N THR A 127 -7.22 -18.82 11.43
CA THR A 127 -8.68 -18.97 11.54
C THR A 127 -9.40 -18.42 10.31
N PHE A 128 -9.09 -17.18 9.90
CA PHE A 128 -9.79 -16.56 8.76
C PHE A 128 -9.28 -17.06 7.41
N MET A 129 -8.02 -17.50 7.30
CA MET A 129 -7.51 -18.18 6.12
C MET A 129 -8.19 -19.54 5.92
N LYS A 130 -8.38 -20.31 7.00
CA LYS A 130 -9.18 -21.54 7.00
C LYS A 130 -10.58 -21.29 6.46
N TYR A 131 -11.34 -20.37 7.07
CA TYR A 131 -12.70 -20.06 6.61
C TYR A 131 -12.74 -19.58 5.16
N LYS A 132 -11.78 -18.75 4.75
CA LYS A 132 -11.69 -18.27 3.36
C LYS A 132 -11.45 -19.42 2.39
N GLN A 133 -10.61 -20.39 2.73
CA GLN A 133 -10.29 -21.54 1.89
C GLN A 133 -11.45 -22.54 1.82
N GLU A 134 -12.04 -22.89 2.96
CA GLU A 134 -13.25 -23.74 3.03
C GLU A 134 -14.39 -23.14 2.19
N ALA A 135 -14.67 -21.85 2.38
CA ALA A 135 -15.71 -21.13 1.65
C ALA A 135 -15.37 -20.86 0.18
N SER A 136 -14.11 -20.98 -0.24
CA SER A 136 -13.74 -20.87 -1.65
C SER A 136 -14.15 -22.10 -2.45
N GLY A 137 -14.38 -23.24 -1.78
CA GLY A 137 -14.63 -24.51 -2.43
C GLY A 137 -13.55 -24.89 -3.46
N CYS A 138 -13.93 -25.79 -4.35
CA CYS A 138 -13.16 -26.10 -5.56
C CYS A 138 -13.83 -25.44 -6.76
N LYS A 139 -13.02 -25.05 -7.77
CA LYS A 139 -13.50 -24.39 -9.00
C LYS A 139 -14.33 -25.41 -9.80
N CYS A 140 -15.59 -25.60 -9.44
CA CYS A 140 -16.55 -26.23 -10.31
C CYS A 140 -17.48 -25.13 -10.81
N ASP A 141 -17.55 -24.97 -12.13
CA ASP A 141 -18.58 -24.13 -12.74
C ASP A 141 -19.96 -24.70 -12.33
N PRO A 142 -20.83 -23.91 -11.67
CA PRO A 142 -22.15 -24.35 -11.25
C PRO A 142 -23.04 -24.89 -12.38
N LYS A 143 -22.76 -24.53 -13.65
CA LYS A 143 -23.48 -25.05 -14.83
C LYS A 143 -23.11 -26.49 -15.19
N TYR A 144 -21.91 -26.95 -14.83
CA TYR A 144 -21.37 -28.24 -15.30
C TYR A 144 -21.17 -29.28 -14.19
N CYS A 145 -21.28 -28.90 -12.91
CA CYS A 145 -21.06 -29.81 -11.80
C CYS A 145 -22.37 -30.26 -11.15
N LYS A 146 -22.75 -31.52 -11.37
CA LYS A 146 -23.95 -32.12 -10.78
C LYS A 146 -23.71 -32.87 -9.47
N ASN A 147 -22.47 -33.15 -9.07
CA ASN A 147 -22.15 -33.82 -7.80
C ASN A 147 -20.73 -33.48 -7.31
N ASP A 148 -20.60 -33.43 -5.99
CA ASP A 148 -19.43 -33.12 -5.13
C ASP A 148 -18.05 -33.08 -5.82
N CYS A 149 -17.63 -31.88 -6.23
CA CYS A 149 -16.32 -31.63 -6.87
C CYS A 149 -15.11 -31.91 -5.96
N LYS A 150 -15.33 -32.25 -4.67
CA LYS A 150 -14.29 -32.67 -3.73
C LYS A 150 -13.47 -33.87 -4.21
N ASN A 151 -14.08 -34.72 -5.05
CA ASN A 151 -13.44 -35.92 -5.57
C ASN A 151 -12.59 -35.70 -6.84
N ASP A 152 -12.65 -34.50 -7.42
CA ASP A 152 -11.86 -34.14 -8.60
C ASP A 152 -10.36 -34.06 -8.29
N LYS A 153 -9.52 -34.39 -9.28
CA LYS A 153 -8.06 -34.45 -9.13
C LYS A 153 -7.47 -33.06 -8.83
N GLU A 154 -7.96 -32.00 -9.47
CA GLU A 154 -7.47 -30.64 -9.22
C GLU A 154 -7.89 -30.15 -7.82
N CYS A 155 -9.12 -30.47 -7.42
CA CYS A 155 -9.61 -30.17 -6.08
C CYS A 155 -8.79 -30.86 -4.99
N LYS A 156 -8.50 -32.17 -5.13
CA LYS A 156 -7.65 -32.93 -4.21
C LYS A 156 -6.23 -32.35 -4.15
N THR A 157 -5.66 -31.99 -5.28
CA THR A 157 -4.31 -31.40 -5.35
C THR A 157 -4.26 -30.06 -4.62
N LYS A 158 -5.27 -29.21 -4.82
CA LYS A 158 -5.39 -27.93 -4.12
C LYS A 158 -5.57 -28.09 -2.61
N ILE A 159 -6.42 -29.03 -2.19
CA ILE A 159 -6.65 -29.32 -0.76
C ILE A 159 -5.36 -29.86 -0.12
N GLN A 160 -4.68 -30.80 -0.78
CA GLN A 160 -3.42 -31.36 -0.28
C GLN A 160 -2.35 -30.28 -0.18
N TYR A 161 -2.19 -29.43 -1.21
CA TYR A 161 -1.28 -28.30 -1.17
C TYR A 161 -1.54 -27.37 0.03
N ILE A 162 -2.81 -27.09 0.34
CA ILE A 162 -3.16 -26.28 1.51
C ILE A 162 -2.74 -27.00 2.79
N ILE A 163 -3.09 -28.27 2.96
CA ILE A 163 -2.74 -29.07 4.15
C ILE A 163 -1.22 -29.11 4.34
N ASP A 164 -0.46 -29.31 3.26
CA ASP A 164 1.00 -29.42 3.30
C ASP A 164 1.71 -28.09 3.60
N ASN A 165 1.07 -26.96 3.31
CA ASN A 165 1.68 -25.62 3.40
C ASN A 165 1.02 -24.71 4.45
N THR A 166 0.10 -25.21 5.26
CA THR A 166 -0.57 -24.42 6.31
C THR A 166 -0.52 -25.12 7.65
N ALA A 167 -0.58 -24.32 8.73
CA ALA A 167 -0.49 -24.83 10.10
C ALA A 167 -1.84 -25.20 10.72
N TYR A 168 -2.95 -24.98 10.00
CA TYR A 168 -4.30 -25.21 10.50
C TYR A 168 -4.97 -26.39 9.78
N ASP A 169 -5.74 -27.16 10.54
CA ASP A 169 -6.47 -28.31 10.00
C ASP A 169 -7.65 -27.81 9.16
N LEU A 170 -7.55 -27.99 7.85
CA LEU A 170 -8.65 -27.70 6.92
C LEU A 170 -9.74 -28.77 7.09
N ASP A 171 -10.98 -28.35 7.37
CA ASP A 171 -12.10 -29.27 7.46
C ASP A 171 -12.63 -29.57 6.05
N ILE A 172 -12.20 -30.71 5.50
CA ILE A 172 -12.53 -31.14 4.13
C ILE A 172 -14.05 -31.21 3.93
N ASP A 173 -14.82 -31.54 4.96
CA ASP A 173 -16.28 -31.61 4.89
C ASP A 173 -16.91 -30.22 4.73
N LYS A 174 -16.27 -29.18 5.23
CA LYS A 174 -16.70 -27.78 5.08
C LYS A 174 -16.23 -27.10 3.80
N VAL A 175 -15.36 -27.73 3.01
CA VAL A 175 -14.91 -27.18 1.71
C VAL A 175 -16.08 -27.12 0.72
N LYS A 176 -16.81 -26.01 0.71
CA LYS A 176 -17.97 -25.77 -0.13
C LYS A 176 -18.01 -24.30 -0.52
N TYR A 177 -18.27 -24.04 -1.81
CA TYR A 177 -18.36 -22.66 -2.28
C TYR A 177 -19.46 -21.90 -1.54
N ASN A 178 -19.06 -20.83 -0.85
CA ASN A 178 -19.92 -19.91 -0.14
C ASN A 178 -19.35 -18.49 -0.30
N SER A 179 -19.91 -17.73 -1.24
CA SER A 179 -19.44 -16.39 -1.57
C SER A 179 -19.53 -15.42 -0.38
N GLY A 180 -20.58 -15.51 0.43
CA GLY A 180 -20.80 -14.64 1.60
C GLY A 180 -19.77 -14.88 2.70
N LEU A 181 -19.59 -16.14 3.11
CA LEU A 181 -18.59 -16.50 4.12
C LEU A 181 -17.17 -16.18 3.62
N ARG A 182 -16.89 -16.47 2.33
CA ARG A 182 -15.62 -16.14 1.72
C ARG A 182 -15.35 -14.63 1.74
N PHE A 183 -16.36 -13.81 1.49
CA PHE A 183 -16.27 -12.35 1.54
C PHE A 183 -15.96 -11.87 2.96
N ILE A 184 -16.70 -12.34 3.96
CA ILE A 184 -16.49 -11.98 5.38
C ILE A 184 -15.08 -12.37 5.82
N ALA A 185 -14.64 -13.61 5.56
CA ALA A 185 -13.32 -14.07 5.94
C ALA A 185 -12.20 -13.26 5.27
N LYS A 186 -12.36 -12.88 3.99
CA LYS A 186 -11.42 -12.00 3.29
C LYS A 186 -11.39 -10.60 3.92
N ILE A 187 -12.53 -10.05 4.30
CA ILE A 187 -12.61 -8.74 4.96
C ILE A 187 -11.88 -8.76 6.31
N CYS A 188 -12.08 -9.78 7.13
CA CYS A 188 -11.38 -9.91 8.41
C CYS A 188 -9.85 -9.91 8.22
N LEU A 189 -9.34 -10.66 7.23
CA LEU A 189 -7.91 -10.68 6.92
C LEU A 189 -7.37 -9.32 6.44
N ASN A 190 -8.14 -8.60 5.61
CA ASN A 190 -7.67 -7.35 4.99
C ASN A 190 -7.82 -6.13 5.91
N ASN A 191 -8.91 -6.05 6.68
CA ASN A 191 -9.23 -4.87 7.49
C ASN A 191 -8.31 -4.73 8.71
N LEU A 192 -7.81 -5.85 9.25
CA LEU A 192 -6.97 -5.83 10.45
C LEU A 192 -5.76 -4.89 10.29
N TRP A 193 -5.05 -5.01 9.17
CA TRP A 193 -3.84 -4.22 8.91
C TRP A 193 -4.14 -2.76 8.60
N GLY A 194 -5.25 -2.50 7.90
CA GLY A 194 -5.72 -1.14 7.62
C GLY A 194 -6.09 -0.40 8.91
N HIS A 195 -6.66 -1.11 9.89
CA HIS A 195 -6.99 -0.55 11.19
C HIS A 195 -5.74 -0.06 11.94
N PHE A 196 -4.67 -0.86 11.97
CA PHE A 196 -3.42 -0.45 12.63
C PHE A 196 -2.75 0.78 12.00
N GLY A 197 -2.96 1.01 10.71
CA GLY A 197 -2.45 2.17 9.97
C GLY A 197 -3.45 3.33 9.84
N MET A 198 -4.57 3.27 10.56
CA MET A 198 -5.60 4.31 10.51
C MET A 198 -5.08 5.62 11.09
N ARG A 199 -5.47 6.75 10.49
CA ARG A 199 -5.14 8.08 11.04
C ARG A 199 -6.02 8.34 12.25
N ASP A 200 -5.45 8.87 13.32
CA ASP A 200 -6.23 9.12 14.55
C ASP A 200 -7.02 10.44 14.50
N ASN A 201 -6.52 11.44 13.77
CA ASN A 201 -7.11 12.78 13.74
C ASN A 201 -7.99 12.99 12.49
N PHE A 202 -9.22 12.48 12.55
CA PHE A 202 -10.25 12.75 11.53
C PHE A 202 -10.96 14.09 11.77
N THR A 203 -11.37 14.75 10.69
CA THR A 203 -12.29 15.90 10.77
C THR A 203 -13.59 15.45 11.44
N GLN A 204 -13.94 16.11 12.52
CA GLN A 204 -15.20 15.90 13.23
C GLN A 204 -16.29 16.72 12.56
N LYS A 205 -17.48 16.13 12.43
CA LYS A 205 -18.66 16.78 11.87
C LYS A 205 -19.78 16.77 12.90
N ASN A 206 -20.22 17.95 13.32
CA ASN A 206 -21.33 18.09 14.24
C ASN A 206 -22.46 18.87 13.58
N ILE A 207 -23.67 18.33 13.67
CA ILE A 207 -24.89 19.06 13.35
C ILE A 207 -25.34 19.76 14.64
N VAL A 208 -25.41 21.08 14.58
CA VAL A 208 -25.62 21.93 15.73
C VAL A 208 -26.88 22.75 15.53
N LEU A 209 -27.75 22.77 16.54
CA LEU A 209 -29.06 23.44 16.48
C LEU A 209 -29.09 24.84 17.12
N LEU A 210 -28.02 25.22 17.84
CA LEU A 210 -27.99 26.40 18.71
C LEU A 210 -26.68 27.17 18.54
N LEU A 211 -26.78 28.51 18.51
CA LEU A 211 -25.63 29.41 18.37
C LEU A 211 -24.57 29.21 19.47
N GLU A 212 -25.00 28.89 20.69
CA GLU A 212 -24.10 28.64 21.84
C GLU A 212 -23.16 27.44 21.64
N HIS A 213 -23.61 26.43 20.90
CA HIS A 213 -22.78 25.27 20.60
C HIS A 213 -21.76 25.58 19.50
N ILE A 214 -22.11 26.48 18.57
CA ILE A 214 -21.19 26.95 17.54
C ILE A 214 -20.08 27.78 18.18
N THR A 215 -20.40 28.72 19.08
CA THR A 215 -19.39 29.54 19.76
C THR A 215 -18.45 28.68 20.60
N LYS A 216 -18.97 27.65 21.29
CA LYS A 216 -18.14 26.66 22.00
C LYS A 216 -17.19 25.88 21.11
N ILE A 217 -17.48 25.69 19.82
CA ILE A 217 -16.58 25.03 18.87
C ILE A 217 -15.60 26.04 18.28
N VAL A 218 -16.10 27.17 17.78
CA VAL A 218 -15.31 28.20 17.09
C VAL A 218 -14.23 28.80 17.99
N PHE A 219 -14.54 29.05 19.26
CA PHE A 219 -13.61 29.65 20.22
C PHE A 219 -12.85 28.61 21.05
N ASN A 220 -12.96 27.32 20.75
CA ASN A 220 -12.20 26.30 21.46
C ASN A 220 -10.78 26.23 20.93
N GLU A 221 -9.81 26.55 21.78
CA GLU A 221 -8.39 26.53 21.43
C GLU A 221 -7.89 25.15 21.03
N LYS A 222 -8.60 24.06 21.40
CA LYS A 222 -8.25 22.70 20.98
C LYS A 222 -8.52 22.45 19.50
N TYR A 223 -9.39 23.23 18.87
CA TYR A 223 -9.83 22.98 17.50
C TYR A 223 -9.11 23.89 16.50
N LYS A 224 -8.99 23.39 15.26
CA LYS A 224 -8.44 24.07 14.09
C LYS A 224 -9.26 23.71 12.85
N ASP A 225 -9.00 24.40 11.74
CA ASP A 225 -9.64 24.17 10.44
C ASP A 225 -11.18 24.17 10.55
N ILE A 226 -11.73 25.14 11.29
CA ILE A 226 -13.16 25.21 11.58
C ILE A 226 -13.91 25.77 10.37
N SER A 227 -14.93 25.06 9.92
CA SER A 227 -15.82 25.45 8.83
C SER A 227 -17.27 25.27 9.25
N THR A 228 -18.12 26.25 8.99
CA THR A 228 -19.55 26.20 9.28
C THR A 228 -20.37 26.33 8.00
N MET A 229 -21.42 25.52 7.88
CA MET A 229 -22.38 25.56 6.79
C MET A 229 -23.78 25.55 7.39
N ILE A 230 -24.58 26.56 7.07
CA ILE A 230 -26.00 26.61 7.45
C ILE A 230 -26.75 25.67 6.52
N LEU A 231 -27.42 24.67 7.08
CA LEU A 231 -28.25 23.71 6.35
C LEU A 231 -29.72 24.14 6.33
N ASP A 232 -30.18 24.79 7.40
CA ASP A 232 -31.54 25.29 7.57
C ASP A 232 -31.56 26.44 8.61
N GLU A 233 -32.71 27.07 8.85
CA GLU A 233 -32.89 28.24 9.73
C GLU A 233 -32.27 28.06 11.12
N ASN A 234 -32.31 26.84 11.66
CA ASN A 234 -31.74 26.51 12.97
C ASN A 234 -30.75 25.34 12.91
N ILE A 235 -30.22 24.98 11.74
CA ILE A 235 -29.31 23.83 11.61
C ILE A 235 -28.00 24.28 10.99
N VAL A 236 -26.91 24.15 11.73
CA VAL A 236 -25.56 24.45 11.25
C VAL A 236 -24.70 23.19 11.34
N LEU A 237 -24.17 22.77 10.20
CA LEU A 237 -23.09 21.80 10.14
C LEU A 237 -21.78 22.51 10.47
N THR A 238 -21.11 22.07 11.52
CA THR A 238 -19.76 22.54 11.88
C THR A 238 -18.76 21.41 11.69
N GLU A 239 -17.74 21.66 10.88
CA GLU A 239 -16.61 20.77 10.67
C GLU A 239 -15.38 21.38 11.37
N TYR A 240 -14.62 20.56 12.08
CA TYR A 240 -13.38 20.99 12.74
C TYR A 240 -12.42 19.82 12.93
N LYS A 241 -11.15 20.12 13.20
CA LYS A 241 -10.14 19.13 13.60
C LYS A 241 -9.58 19.48 14.97
N GLU A 242 -9.22 18.47 15.74
CA GLU A 242 -8.44 18.69 16.96
C GLU A 242 -6.99 19.00 16.59
N LYS A 243 -6.34 19.93 17.30
CA LYS A 243 -4.90 20.14 17.16
C LYS A 243 -4.16 18.93 17.70
N GLU A 244 -3.02 18.61 17.10
CA GLU A 244 -2.26 17.38 17.40
C GLU A 244 -1.84 17.30 18.87
N GLU A 245 -1.56 18.45 19.50
CA GLU A 245 -1.21 18.59 20.93
C GLU A 245 -2.31 18.12 21.88
N TYR A 246 -3.58 18.16 21.45
CA TYR A 246 -4.72 17.74 22.26
C TYR A 246 -5.28 16.38 21.85
N SER A 247 -4.85 15.86 20.69
CA SER A 247 -5.32 14.60 20.15
C SER A 247 -4.80 13.42 20.99
N LYS A 248 -5.70 12.57 21.44
CA LYS A 248 -5.33 11.32 22.12
C LYS A 248 -5.04 10.23 21.09
N PRO A 249 -3.94 9.48 21.23
CA PRO A 249 -3.67 8.34 20.35
C PRO A 249 -4.74 7.28 20.53
N ASN A 250 -5.16 6.66 19.42
CA ASN A 250 -6.15 5.59 19.49
C ASN A 250 -5.48 4.31 20.02
N PRO A 251 -5.93 3.74 21.15
CA PRO A 251 -5.29 2.57 21.74
C PRO A 251 -5.39 1.31 20.86
N SER A 252 -6.26 1.32 19.85
CA SER A 252 -6.45 0.21 18.93
C SER A 252 -5.60 0.28 17.65
N VAL A 253 -4.85 1.37 17.42
CA VAL A 253 -3.95 1.50 16.27
C VAL A 253 -2.50 1.29 16.67
N ASN A 254 -1.67 0.88 15.72
CA ASN A 254 -0.24 0.74 15.94
C ASN A 254 0.50 0.89 14.60
N VAL A 255 1.10 2.06 14.41
CA VAL A 255 1.80 2.40 13.17
C VAL A 255 2.96 1.45 12.86
N TYR A 256 3.60 0.87 13.88
CA TYR A 256 4.71 -0.06 13.68
C TYR A 256 4.24 -1.40 13.10
N ILE A 257 3.09 -1.90 13.55
CA ILE A 257 2.48 -3.10 12.97
C ILE A 257 2.15 -2.84 11.50
N ALA A 258 1.49 -1.72 11.19
CA ALA A 258 1.18 -1.35 9.81
C ALA A 258 2.46 -1.16 8.94
N LEU A 259 3.51 -0.54 9.50
CA LEU A 259 4.79 -0.35 8.85
C LEU A 259 5.42 -1.70 8.47
N PHE A 260 5.58 -2.61 9.43
CA PHE A 260 6.22 -3.90 9.19
C PHE A 260 5.37 -4.81 8.29
N THR A 261 4.05 -4.83 8.44
CA THR A 261 3.17 -5.60 7.54
C THR A 261 3.33 -5.14 6.09
N THR A 262 3.30 -3.82 5.83
CA THR A 262 3.44 -3.33 4.46
C THR A 262 4.86 -3.46 3.92
N ALA A 263 5.88 -3.36 4.77
CA ALA A 263 7.27 -3.59 4.40
C ALA A 263 7.50 -5.05 4.00
N HIS A 264 7.04 -6.02 4.78
CA HIS A 264 7.10 -7.44 4.41
C HIS A 264 6.36 -7.72 3.10
N ALA A 265 5.17 -7.14 2.89
CA ALA A 265 4.43 -7.28 1.63
C ALA A 265 5.22 -6.73 0.43
N ARG A 266 5.82 -5.54 0.55
CA ARG A 266 6.67 -4.95 -0.50
C ARG A 266 7.88 -5.82 -0.80
N LEU A 267 8.56 -6.32 0.23
CA LEU A 267 9.72 -7.20 0.05
C LEU A 267 9.34 -8.52 -0.61
N LYS A 268 8.15 -9.06 -0.30
CA LYS A 268 7.67 -10.28 -0.96
C LYS A 268 7.39 -10.07 -2.45
N LEU A 269 6.80 -8.94 -2.82
CA LEU A 269 6.68 -8.55 -4.24
C LEU A 269 8.06 -8.34 -4.87
N TYR A 270 8.97 -7.70 -4.15
CA TYR A 270 10.32 -7.40 -4.63
C TYR A 270 11.12 -8.67 -4.97
N GLU A 271 10.97 -9.77 -4.22
CA GLU A 271 11.57 -11.06 -4.58
C GLU A 271 11.22 -11.49 -6.02
N LEU A 272 9.96 -11.33 -6.42
CA LEU A 272 9.51 -11.64 -7.77
C LEU A 272 10.08 -10.63 -8.79
N LEU A 273 10.04 -9.33 -8.47
CA LEU A 273 10.59 -8.29 -9.33
C LEU A 273 12.09 -8.49 -9.59
N ASP A 274 12.83 -8.92 -8.59
CA ASP A 274 14.27 -9.16 -8.66
C ASP A 274 14.61 -10.40 -9.51
N ILE A 275 13.72 -11.38 -9.61
CA ILE A 275 13.84 -12.47 -10.58
C ILE A 275 13.44 -11.98 -11.97
N LEU A 276 12.35 -11.23 -12.07
CA LEU A 276 11.73 -10.82 -13.33
C LEU A 276 12.42 -9.64 -14.04
N GLN A 277 13.19 -8.81 -13.33
CA GLN A 277 13.98 -7.70 -13.88
C GLN A 277 13.21 -6.92 -14.97
N GLU A 278 13.80 -6.81 -16.17
CA GLU A 278 13.26 -6.09 -17.33
C GLU A 278 12.00 -6.68 -17.97
N ARG A 279 11.63 -7.91 -17.58
CA ARG A 279 10.39 -8.53 -18.05
C ARG A 279 9.16 -7.90 -17.39
N VAL A 280 9.32 -7.21 -16.26
CA VAL A 280 8.21 -6.56 -15.55
C VAL A 280 7.65 -5.40 -16.38
N LEU A 281 6.38 -5.47 -16.71
CA LEU A 281 5.63 -4.45 -17.44
C LEU A 281 4.82 -3.55 -16.51
N TYR A 282 4.32 -4.12 -15.41
CA TYR A 282 3.50 -3.42 -14.43
C TYR A 282 3.55 -4.13 -13.08
N MET A 283 3.37 -3.37 -12.00
CA MET A 283 3.22 -3.90 -10.65
C MET A 283 2.18 -3.08 -9.88
N ASP A 284 1.40 -3.76 -9.05
CA ASP A 284 0.50 -3.13 -8.09
C ASP A 284 0.33 -4.02 -6.86
N THR A 285 0.83 -3.53 -5.71
CA THR A 285 0.63 -4.04 -4.35
C THR A 285 0.99 -5.52 -4.13
N ASP A 286 0.21 -6.44 -4.70
CA ASP A 286 0.32 -7.89 -4.60
C ASP A 286 0.33 -8.59 -5.97
N SER A 287 0.47 -7.83 -7.06
CA SER A 287 0.44 -8.31 -8.44
C SER A 287 1.56 -7.74 -9.30
N CYS A 288 1.99 -8.52 -10.29
CA CYS A 288 2.99 -8.15 -11.28
C CYS A 288 2.55 -8.70 -12.65
N ILE A 289 2.60 -7.85 -13.67
CA ILE A 289 2.41 -8.24 -15.08
C ILE A 289 3.79 -8.22 -15.72
N TYR A 290 4.16 -9.30 -16.38
CA TYR A 290 5.47 -9.43 -17.02
C TYR A 290 5.35 -10.10 -18.39
N ASN A 291 6.36 -9.92 -19.23
CA ASN A 291 6.50 -10.62 -20.50
C ASN A 291 7.11 -12.01 -20.27
N ASP A 292 6.37 -13.05 -20.64
CA ASP A 292 6.85 -14.43 -20.57
C ASP A 292 7.63 -14.79 -21.84
N ASP A 293 8.93 -14.97 -21.69
CA ASP A 293 9.87 -15.36 -22.74
C ASP A 293 10.23 -16.86 -22.68
N GLY A 294 9.58 -17.65 -21.81
CA GLY A 294 9.88 -19.06 -21.57
C GLY A 294 11.14 -19.32 -20.74
N SER A 295 11.79 -18.26 -20.23
CA SER A 295 12.98 -18.39 -19.39
C SER A 295 12.67 -19.05 -18.03
N GLU A 296 13.71 -19.58 -17.39
CA GLU A 296 13.57 -20.19 -16.06
C GLU A 296 13.12 -19.18 -14.99
N ALA A 297 13.35 -17.88 -15.22
CA ALA A 297 12.86 -16.81 -14.36
C ALA A 297 11.32 -16.73 -14.35
N CYS A 298 10.66 -17.04 -15.47
CA CYS A 298 9.20 -17.02 -15.60
C CYS A 298 8.52 -18.29 -15.04
N LYS A 299 9.31 -19.33 -14.72
CA LYS A 299 8.80 -20.59 -14.15
C LYS A 299 8.85 -20.62 -12.62
N LYS A 300 9.46 -19.62 -11.99
CA LYS A 300 9.57 -19.45 -10.54
C LYS A 300 8.48 -18.52 -10.01
#